data_AF-A0A392NIM3-F1
#
_entry.id   AF-A0A392NIM3-F1
#
_cell.length_a   1.000
_cell.length_b   1.000
_cell.length_c   1.000
_cell.angle_alpha   90.00
_cell.angle_beta   90.00
_cell.angle_gamma   90.00
#
_symmetry.space_group_name_H-M   'P 1'
#
loop_
_entity.id
_entity.type
_entity.pdbx_description
1 polymer ?
#
loop_
_entity_poly.entity_id
_entity_poly.type
_entity_poly.pdbx_seq_one_letter_code
_entity_poly.pdbx_strand_id
1 'polypeptide(L)'
;MTIVILRLASLLKDCGSVAETVAYDLVLEVAMKVQGFQQRNLLLHGPWKWLLTEFASYYGVSEIYTKLRYLSYVMDVATPTADCLNLVYNLLAPVVMKGNSKTSLSHQENRILGETKDEIEQILTLTFENYKSLDESSFSGIVEVFRPASGHTAP
;
A
#
# COMPACT_ATOMS: atom_id res chain seq x y z
N MET A 1 20.06 -14.52 -1.92
CA MET A 1 19.51 -13.50 -0.99
C MET A 1 20.61 -12.66 -0.34
N THR A 2 21.62 -13.27 0.31
CA THR A 2 22.80 -12.56 0.85
C THR A 2 23.51 -11.70 -0.19
N ILE A 3 23.65 -12.18 -1.42
CA ILE A 3 24.26 -11.42 -2.53
C ILE A 3 23.43 -10.18 -2.92
N VAL A 4 22.10 -10.26 -2.86
CA VAL A 4 21.20 -9.13 -3.21
C VAL A 4 21.25 -8.07 -2.13
N ILE A 5 21.24 -8.47 -0.85
CA ILE A 5 21.41 -7.57 0.29
C ILE A 5 22.79 -6.90 0.25
N LEU A 6 23.86 -7.65 -0.06
CA LEU A 6 25.21 -7.12 -0.19
C LEU A 6 25.35 -6.15 -1.38
N ARG A 7 24.68 -6.43 -2.51
CA ARG A 7 24.66 -5.51 -3.67
C ARG A 7 23.81 -4.27 -3.43
N LEU A 8 22.67 -4.37 -2.76
CA LEU A 8 21.88 -3.22 -2.34
C LEU A 8 22.68 -2.36 -1.34
N ALA A 9 23.31 -2.99 -0.35
CA ALA A 9 24.17 -2.28 0.60
C ALA A 9 25.38 -1.62 -0.08
N SER A 10 25.99 -2.24 -1.11
CA SER A 10 27.07 -1.61 -1.87
C SER A 10 26.57 -0.45 -2.73
N LEU A 11 25.44 -0.61 -3.43
CA LEU A 11 24.82 0.46 -4.23
C LEU A 11 24.44 1.66 -3.36
N LEU A 12 23.92 1.42 -2.16
CA LEU A 12 23.60 2.46 -1.18
C LEU A 12 24.85 3.15 -0.64
N LYS A 13 25.95 2.42 -0.47
CA LYS A 13 27.25 2.96 -0.03
C LYS A 13 27.93 3.80 -1.11
N ASP A 14 27.77 3.43 -2.38
CA ASP A 14 28.37 4.11 -3.53
C ASP A 14 27.57 5.35 -3.97
N CYS A 15 26.36 5.55 -3.45
CA CYS A 15 25.47 6.61 -3.91
C CYS A 15 25.76 8.02 -3.34
N GLY A 16 26.74 8.19 -2.45
CA GLY A 16 26.95 9.49 -1.78
C GLY A 16 25.67 9.95 -1.06
N SER A 17 25.44 11.27 -0.98
CA SER A 17 24.32 11.96 -0.29
C SER A 17 22.90 11.61 -0.80
N VAL A 18 22.54 10.33 -0.90
CA VAL A 18 21.16 9.92 -1.10
C VAL A 18 20.42 10.06 0.22
N ALA A 19 19.30 10.81 0.18
CA ALA A 19 18.41 10.92 1.32
C ALA A 19 17.91 9.53 1.72
N GLU A 20 17.84 9.27 3.02
CA GLU A 20 17.52 7.97 3.60
C GLU A 20 16.16 7.44 3.14
N THR A 21 15.20 8.34 2.87
CA THR A 21 13.88 8.02 2.32
C THR A 21 13.95 7.52 0.88
N VAL A 22 14.83 8.05 0.05
CA VAL A 22 15.04 7.60 -1.34
C VAL A 22 15.65 6.19 -1.35
N ALA A 23 16.63 5.97 -0.48
CA ALA A 23 17.22 4.64 -0.29
C ALA A 23 16.18 3.61 0.17
N TYR A 24 15.34 3.98 1.14
CA TYR A 24 14.23 3.13 1.60
C TYR A 24 13.25 2.81 0.47
N ASP A 25 12.84 3.82 -0.31
CA ASP A 25 11.90 3.67 -1.42
C ASP A 25 12.43 2.68 -2.47
N LEU A 26 13.73 2.71 -2.78
CA LEU A 26 14.37 1.75 -3.70
C LEU A 26 14.34 0.32 -3.16
N VAL A 27 14.67 0.12 -1.88
CA VAL A 27 14.62 -1.21 -1.24
C VAL A 27 13.19 -1.74 -1.25
N LEU A 28 12.21 -0.87 -0.97
CA LEU A 28 10.80 -1.20 -0.99
C LEU A 28 10.34 -1.60 -2.39
N GLU A 29 10.67 -0.81 -3.41
CA GLU A 29 10.31 -1.08 -4.80
C GLU A 29 10.85 -2.45 -5.26
N VAL A 30 12.10 -2.76 -4.93
CA VAL A 30 12.70 -4.06 -5.25
C VAL A 30 11.97 -5.19 -4.49
N ALA A 31 11.65 -4.99 -3.21
CA ALA A 31 10.90 -5.96 -2.43
C ALA A 31 9.53 -6.26 -3.05
N MET A 32 8.79 -5.23 -3.49
CA MET A 32 7.50 -5.38 -4.16
C MET A 32 7.63 -6.24 -5.41
N LYS A 33 8.60 -5.92 -6.28
CA LYS A 33 8.81 -6.62 -7.55
C LYS A 33 9.20 -8.08 -7.33
N VAL A 34 10.13 -8.33 -6.41
CA VAL A 34 10.63 -9.70 -6.14
C VAL A 34 9.55 -10.57 -5.51
N GLN A 35 8.67 -10.01 -4.68
CA GLN A 35 7.58 -10.76 -4.06
C GLN A 35 6.31 -10.84 -4.93
N GLY A 36 6.33 -10.28 -6.14
CA GLY A 36 5.16 -10.26 -7.02
C GLY A 36 3.99 -9.55 -6.37
N PHE A 37 4.24 -8.40 -5.73
CA PHE A 37 3.21 -7.59 -5.08
C PHE A 37 2.16 -7.17 -6.12
N GLN A 38 0.90 -7.53 -5.87
CA GLN A 38 -0.23 -7.28 -6.77
C GLN A 38 -1.56 -7.42 -6.00
N GLN A 39 -2.69 -7.26 -6.68
CA GLN A 39 -4.01 -7.57 -6.12
C GLN A 39 -3.99 -8.98 -5.49
N ARG A 40 -4.56 -9.14 -4.29
CA ARG A 40 -4.58 -10.41 -3.53
C ARG A 40 -3.21 -10.90 -3.02
N ASN A 41 -2.12 -10.19 -3.31
CA ASN A 41 -0.80 -10.41 -2.75
C ASN A 41 -0.21 -9.09 -2.23
N LEU A 42 -0.84 -8.57 -1.18
CA LEU A 42 -0.60 -7.22 -0.65
C LEU A 42 0.36 -7.19 0.54
N LEU A 43 0.98 -8.33 0.91
CA LEU A 43 1.77 -8.45 2.13
C LEU A 43 3.21 -8.83 1.82
N LEU A 44 4.14 -7.95 2.18
CA LEU A 44 5.54 -8.29 2.24
C LEU A 44 5.81 -9.30 3.36
N HIS A 45 6.59 -10.31 3.06
CA HIS A 45 6.94 -11.37 3.99
C HIS A 45 8.43 -11.69 4.00
N GLY A 46 8.85 -12.42 5.04
CA GLY A 46 10.19 -12.98 5.14
C GLY A 46 11.31 -11.94 5.14
N PRO A 47 12.45 -12.24 4.48
CA PRO A 47 13.68 -11.46 4.58
C PRO A 47 13.58 -10.02 4.07
N TRP A 48 12.68 -9.73 3.12
CA TRP A 48 12.47 -8.35 2.67
C TRP A 48 11.70 -7.51 3.68
N LYS A 49 10.69 -8.08 4.35
CA LYS A 49 9.98 -7.39 5.44
C LYS A 49 10.94 -7.06 6.58
N TRP A 50 11.78 -8.03 6.95
CA TRP A 50 12.84 -7.82 7.94
C TRP A 50 13.81 -6.73 7.50
N LEU A 51 14.33 -6.80 6.27
CA LEU A 51 15.28 -5.82 5.73
C LEU A 51 14.74 -4.38 5.77
N LEU A 52 13.49 -4.18 5.36
CA LEU A 52 12.86 -2.85 5.38
C LEU A 52 12.69 -2.32 6.80
N THR A 53 12.34 -3.21 7.74
CA THR A 53 12.19 -2.85 9.16
C THR A 53 13.54 -2.42 9.75
N GLU A 54 14.59 -3.22 9.53
CA GLU A 54 15.94 -2.90 10.00
C GLU A 54 16.50 -1.65 9.33
N PHE A 55 16.29 -1.50 8.02
CA PHE A 55 16.72 -0.31 7.28
C PHE A 55 16.09 0.96 7.86
N ALA A 56 14.77 0.95 8.04
CA ALA A 56 14.06 2.10 8.57
C ALA A 56 14.54 2.45 9.99
N SER A 57 14.74 1.44 10.85
CA SER A 57 15.27 1.63 12.20
C SER A 57 16.70 2.19 12.19
N TYR A 58 17.58 1.65 11.35
CA TYR A 58 19.00 2.02 11.31
C TYR A 58 19.22 3.42 10.75
N TYR A 59 18.48 3.79 9.70
CA TYR A 59 18.61 5.10 9.03
C TYR A 59 17.61 6.15 9.52
N GLY A 60 16.79 5.84 10.52
CA GLY A 60 15.85 6.79 11.13
C GLY A 60 14.69 7.20 10.21
N VAL A 61 14.26 6.33 9.30
CA VAL A 61 13.11 6.59 8.44
C VAL A 61 11.84 6.52 9.29
N SER A 62 11.05 7.61 9.27
CA SER A 62 9.81 7.72 10.05
C SER A 62 8.87 6.54 9.81
N GLU A 63 8.38 5.92 10.88
CA GLU A 63 7.37 4.84 10.78
C GLU A 63 6.15 5.29 9.95
N ILE A 64 5.77 6.56 10.09
CA ILE A 64 4.61 7.13 9.40
C ILE A 64 4.91 7.29 7.91
N TYR A 65 6.13 7.70 7.56
CA TYR A 65 6.60 7.69 6.19
C TYR A 65 6.57 6.27 5.60
N THR A 66 7.09 5.27 6.32
CA THR A 66 7.12 3.88 5.83
C THR A 66 5.70 3.34 5.57
N LYS A 67 4.73 3.66 6.44
CA LYS A 67 3.33 3.26 6.28
C LYS A 67 2.65 3.97 5.11
N LEU A 68 2.84 5.28 4.98
CA LEU A 68 2.29 6.06 3.86
C LEU A 68 2.87 5.60 2.52
N ARG A 69 4.17 5.34 2.48
CA ARG A 69 4.81 4.80 1.29
C ARG A 69 4.30 3.41 0.95
N TYR A 70 4.10 2.55 1.95
CA TYR A 70 3.51 1.23 1.69
C TYR A 70 2.05 1.34 1.22
N LEU A 71 1.30 2.27 1.81
CA LEU A 71 -0.08 2.55 1.41
C LEU A 71 -0.17 2.98 -0.06
N SER A 72 0.72 3.84 -0.57
CA SER A 72 0.69 4.21 -1.99
C SER A 72 0.82 2.99 -2.91
N TYR A 73 1.70 2.04 -2.59
CA TYR A 73 1.79 0.78 -3.35
C TYR A 73 0.51 -0.07 -3.24
N VAL A 74 -0.10 -0.14 -2.05
CA VAL A 74 -1.37 -0.85 -1.86
C VAL A 74 -2.48 -0.22 -2.73
N MET A 75 -2.52 1.10 -2.81
CA MET A 75 -3.55 1.82 -3.56
C MET A 75 -3.41 1.63 -5.09
N ASP A 76 -2.18 1.50 -5.62
CA ASP A 76 -1.94 1.19 -7.05
C ASP A 76 -2.61 -0.11 -7.52
N VAL A 77 -2.85 -1.05 -6.60
CA VAL A 77 -3.44 -2.37 -6.88
C VAL A 77 -4.64 -2.66 -5.97
N ALA A 78 -5.28 -1.62 -5.43
CA ALA A 78 -6.38 -1.82 -4.50
C ALA A 78 -7.58 -2.47 -5.19
N THR A 79 -8.23 -3.38 -4.46
CA THR A 79 -9.50 -4.01 -4.87
C THR A 79 -10.48 -3.93 -3.70
N PRO A 80 -11.81 -3.92 -3.96
CA PRO A 80 -12.85 -3.88 -2.93
C PRO A 80 -13.00 -5.24 -2.23
N THR A 81 -11.91 -5.73 -1.65
CA THR A 81 -11.80 -7.00 -0.91
C THR A 81 -11.52 -6.71 0.55
N ALA A 82 -11.98 -7.59 1.44
CA ALA A 82 -11.82 -7.39 2.89
C ALA A 82 -10.34 -7.32 3.31
N ASP A 83 -9.47 -8.13 2.73
CA ASP A 83 -8.03 -8.11 3.03
C ASP A 83 -7.38 -6.78 2.61
N CYS A 84 -7.73 -6.24 1.44
CA CYS A 84 -7.26 -4.94 0.98
C CYS A 84 -7.76 -3.80 1.88
N LEU A 85 -9.06 -3.72 2.15
CA LEU A 85 -9.64 -2.64 2.96
C LEU A 85 -9.15 -2.67 4.42
N ASN A 86 -8.95 -3.87 5.00
CA ASN A 86 -8.35 -4.01 6.32
C ASN A 86 -6.88 -3.54 6.33
N LEU A 87 -6.12 -3.84 5.28
CA LEU A 87 -4.74 -3.38 5.17
C LEU A 87 -4.68 -1.85 5.06
N VAL A 88 -5.50 -1.24 4.22
CA VAL A 88 -5.63 0.22 4.10
C VAL A 88 -5.94 0.84 5.46
N TYR A 89 -6.92 0.31 6.19
CA TYR A 89 -7.26 0.76 7.54
C TYR A 89 -6.06 0.68 8.50
N ASN A 90 -5.38 -0.47 8.54
CA ASN A 90 -4.24 -0.69 9.44
C ASN A 90 -3.06 0.25 9.15
N LEU A 91 -2.84 0.62 7.89
CA LEU A 91 -1.80 1.56 7.50
C LEU A 91 -2.19 3.01 7.80
N LEU A 92 -3.46 3.35 7.58
CA LEU A 92 -3.97 4.72 7.72
C LEU A 92 -4.25 5.13 9.18
N ALA A 93 -4.78 4.23 10.01
CA ALA A 93 -5.14 4.50 11.40
C ALA A 93 -4.01 5.21 12.21
N PRO A 94 -2.75 4.71 12.23
CA PRO A 94 -1.67 5.37 12.96
C PRO A 94 -1.28 6.74 12.36
N VAL A 95 -1.47 6.95 11.05
CA VAL A 95 -1.19 8.23 10.38
C VAL A 95 -2.19 9.29 10.85
N VAL A 96 -3.48 8.94 10.86
CA VAL A 96 -4.56 9.83 11.34
C VAL A 96 -4.39 10.15 12.82
N MET A 97 -4.05 9.14 13.64
CA MET A 97 -3.78 9.34 15.07
C MET A 97 -2.62 10.32 15.31
N LYS A 98 -1.54 10.22 14.54
CA LYS A 98 -0.42 11.17 14.62
C LYS A 98 -0.81 12.57 14.14
N GLY A 99 -1.57 12.68 13.05
CA GLY A 99 -2.06 13.96 12.56
C GLY A 99 -2.90 14.74 13.59
N ASN A 100 -3.59 14.03 14.48
CA ASN A 100 -4.39 14.61 15.57
C ASN A 100 -3.58 14.92 16.84
N SER A 101 -2.29 14.59 16.87
CA SER A 101 -1.38 14.84 18.00
C SER A 101 -0.63 16.17 17.84
N LYS A 102 0.10 16.61 18.88
CA LYS A 102 0.91 17.84 18.81
C LYS A 102 2.06 17.78 17.79
N THR A 103 2.40 16.59 17.27
CA THR A 103 3.41 16.43 16.23
C THR A 103 2.75 16.35 14.86
N SER A 104 2.87 17.41 14.07
CA SER A 104 2.35 17.44 12.70
C SER A 104 3.12 16.48 11.78
N LEU A 105 2.45 15.98 10.74
CA LEU A 105 3.11 15.29 9.63
C LEU A 105 4.10 16.23 8.94
N SER A 106 5.19 15.66 8.41
CA SER A 106 6.11 16.38 7.54
C SER A 106 5.44 16.75 6.20
N HIS A 107 6.03 17.69 5.45
CA HIS A 107 5.51 18.04 4.12
C HIS A 107 5.45 16.84 3.17
N GLN A 108 6.47 15.97 3.20
CA GLN A 108 6.51 14.78 2.36
C GLN A 108 5.42 13.78 2.74
N GLU A 109 5.22 13.53 4.04
CA GLU A 109 4.13 12.67 4.53
C GLU A 109 2.76 13.24 4.17
N ASN A 110 2.54 14.56 4.31
CA ASN A 110 1.27 15.19 3.91
C ASN A 110 1.00 15.06 2.41
N ARG A 111 2.03 15.16 1.56
CA ARG A 111 1.87 15.01 0.10
C ARG A 111 1.38 13.60 -0.25
N ILE A 112 2.04 12.58 0.29
CA ILE A 112 1.66 11.17 0.06
C ILE A 112 0.26 10.89 0.61
N LEU A 113 -0.07 11.43 1.80
CA LEU A 113 -1.40 11.28 2.38
C LEU A 113 -2.47 11.91 1.50
N GLY A 114 -2.20 13.08 0.90
CA GLY A 114 -3.12 13.72 -0.03
C GLY A 114 -3.40 12.85 -1.26
N GLU A 115 -2.34 12.35 -1.91
CA GLU A 115 -2.43 11.46 -3.07
C GLU A 115 -3.22 10.18 -2.76
N THR A 116 -2.85 9.50 -1.67
CA THR A 116 -3.51 8.24 -1.26
C THR A 116 -4.95 8.43 -0.79
N LYS A 117 -5.31 9.61 -0.27
CA LYS A 117 -6.68 9.89 0.18
C LYS A 117 -7.67 9.82 -1.00
N ASP A 118 -7.33 10.42 -2.13
CA ASP A 118 -8.20 10.43 -3.31
C ASP A 118 -8.43 9.00 -3.84
N GLU A 119 -7.38 8.17 -3.83
CA GLU A 119 -7.46 6.75 -4.22
C GLU A 119 -8.33 5.94 -3.22
N ILE A 120 -8.24 6.25 -1.92
CA ILE A 120 -9.05 5.60 -0.88
C ILE A 120 -10.53 5.94 -1.07
N GLU A 121 -10.85 7.20 -1.36
CA GLU A 121 -12.23 7.62 -1.64
C GLU A 121 -12.78 6.90 -2.88
N GLN A 122 -11.95 6.71 -3.91
CA GLN A 122 -12.34 5.96 -5.11
C GLN A 122 -12.63 4.48 -4.82
N ILE A 123 -11.76 3.78 -4.08
CA ILE A 123 -12.00 2.36 -3.78
C ILE A 123 -13.22 2.16 -2.88
N LEU A 124 -13.47 3.07 -1.94
CA LEU A 124 -14.67 3.05 -1.11
C LEU A 124 -15.92 3.30 -1.95
N THR A 125 -15.88 4.26 -2.88
CA THR A 125 -16.98 4.52 -3.82
C THR A 125 -17.28 3.28 -4.65
N LEU A 126 -16.27 2.67 -5.26
CA LEU A 126 -16.41 1.42 -6.02
C LEU A 126 -17.03 0.30 -5.18
N THR A 127 -16.60 0.16 -3.93
CA THR A 127 -17.12 -0.83 -2.98
C THR A 127 -18.61 -0.61 -2.72
N PHE A 128 -19.01 0.63 -2.40
CA PHE A 128 -20.39 0.95 -2.08
C PHE A 128 -21.32 0.88 -3.30
N GLU A 129 -20.87 1.26 -4.48
CA GLU A 129 -21.65 1.12 -5.72
C GLU A 129 -21.91 -0.36 -6.07
N ASN A 130 -20.96 -1.24 -5.74
CA ASN A 130 -21.00 -2.66 -6.09
C ASN A 130 -21.30 -3.58 -4.90
N TYR A 131 -21.83 -3.07 -3.78
CA TYR A 131 -21.95 -3.84 -2.52
C TYR A 131 -22.72 -5.17 -2.65
N LYS A 132 -23.64 -5.30 -3.61
CA LYS A 132 -24.40 -6.54 -3.88
C LYS A 132 -23.65 -7.56 -4.74
N SER A 133 -22.58 -7.13 -5.38
CA SER A 133 -21.76 -7.89 -6.33
C SER A 133 -20.36 -8.15 -5.81
N LEU A 134 -20.06 -7.74 -4.56
CA LEU A 134 -18.79 -8.02 -3.92
C LEU A 134 -18.60 -9.52 -3.75
N ASP A 135 -17.41 -9.99 -4.09
CA ASP A 135 -17.05 -11.39 -3.98
C ASP A 135 -15.57 -11.54 -3.67
N GLU A 136 -15.29 -12.17 -2.52
CA GLU A 136 -13.93 -12.43 -2.05
C GLU A 136 -13.22 -13.53 -2.87
N SER A 137 -13.94 -14.30 -3.67
CA SER A 137 -13.34 -15.29 -4.57
C SER A 137 -12.87 -14.69 -5.89
N SER A 138 -13.43 -13.55 -6.29
CA SER A 138 -13.05 -12.80 -7.48
C SER A 138 -11.69 -12.12 -7.32
N PHE A 139 -10.89 -12.17 -8.38
CA PHE A 139 -9.59 -11.47 -8.42
C PHE A 139 -9.74 -9.95 -8.26
N SER A 140 -10.82 -9.37 -8.81
CA SER A 140 -11.13 -7.93 -8.72
C SER A 140 -11.95 -7.57 -7.49
N GLY A 141 -12.41 -8.53 -6.68
CA GLY A 141 -13.34 -8.30 -5.58
C GLY A 141 -14.80 -8.05 -6.00
N ILE A 142 -15.10 -8.03 -7.30
CA ILE A 142 -16.45 -7.85 -7.85
C ILE A 142 -16.73 -8.96 -8.86
N VAL A 143 -17.93 -9.53 -8.81
CA VAL A 143 -18.46 -10.40 -9.87
C VAL A 143 -19.38 -9.59 -10.78
N GLU A 144 -19.16 -9.67 -12.09
CA GLU A 144 -20.09 -9.08 -13.05
C GLU A 144 -21.41 -9.85 -13.01
N VAL A 145 -22.44 -9.23 -12.43
CA VAL A 145 -23.81 -9.73 -12.52
C VAL A 145 -24.31 -9.40 -13.91
N PHE A 146 -23.97 -10.22 -14.91
CA PHE A 146 -24.73 -10.24 -16.16
C PHE A 146 -26.14 -10.74 -15.86
N ARG A 147 -27.04 -9.82 -15.53
CA ARG A 147 -28.49 -10.08 -15.61
C ARG A 147 -28.94 -9.67 -17.00
N PRO A 148 -29.37 -10.59 -17.86
CA PRO A 148 -30.18 -10.22 -19.01
C PRO A 148 -31.36 -9.38 -18.50
N ALA A 149 -31.77 -8.35 -19.24
CA ALA A 149 -32.99 -7.62 -18.95
C ALA A 149 -34.15 -8.63 -18.90
N SER A 150 -34.56 -9.04 -17.70
CA SER A 150 -35.77 -9.82 -17.51
C SER A 150 -36.91 -8.87 -17.80
N GLY A 151 -37.36 -8.84 -19.07
CA GLY A 151 -38.42 -7.98 -19.59
C GLY A 151 -39.80 -8.28 -19.01
N HIS A 152 -39.91 -8.37 -17.69
CA HIS A 152 -41.17 -8.48 -16.98
C HIS A 152 -41.52 -7.09 -16.47
N THR A 153 -42.47 -6.45 -17.14
CA THR A 153 -43.25 -5.36 -16.57
C THR A 153 -43.95 -5.86 -15.31
N ALA A 154 -43.86 -5.10 -14.23
CA ALA A 154 -44.55 -5.41 -12.98
C ALA A 154 -46.08 -5.51 -13.20
N PRO A 155 -46.76 -6.48 -12.56
CA PRO A 155 -48.22 -6.61 -12.58
C PRO A 155 -48.93 -5.57 -11.70
#